data_AF-A0A8T4B5B5-F1
#
_entry.id   AF-A0A8T4B5B5-F1
#
_cell.length_a   1.000
_cell.length_b   1.000
_cell.length_c   1.000
_cell.angle_alpha   90.00
_cell.angle_beta   90.00
_cell.angle_gamma   90.00
#
_symmetry.space_group_name_H-M   'P 1'
#
loop_
_entity.id
_entity.type
_entity.pdbx_description
1 polymer ?
#
loop_
_entity_poly.entity_id
_entity_poly.type
_entity_poly.pdbx_seq_one_letter_code
_entity_poly.pdbx_strand_id
1 'polypeptide(L)' 'STAFGLDSSGTKVGEVALSAVASWGGQLDILILVRPIGHPDLERDAFGESLQRQWLEARP' A
#
# COMPACT_ATOMS: atom_id res chain seq x y z
N SER A 1 -0.05 9.26 -3.91
CA SER A 1 0.28 7.82 -3.94
C SER A 1 1.30 7.62 -5.05
N THR A 2 2.52 7.20 -4.71
CA THR A 2 3.48 6.75 -5.74
C THR A 2 3.14 5.30 -6.01
N ALA A 3 2.75 4.95 -7.24
CA ALA A 3 2.42 3.58 -7.60
C ALA A 3 3.70 2.82 -8.00
N PHE A 4 3.97 1.73 -7.31
CA PHE A 4 5.05 0.78 -7.57
C PHE A 4 4.41 -0.56 -7.90
N GLY A 5 5.04 -1.36 -8.76
CA GLY A 5 4.41 -2.56 -9.31
C GLY A 5 4.84 -2.87 -10.74
N LEU A 6 6.11 -2.61 -11.07
CA LEU A 6 6.70 -2.97 -12.36
C LEU A 6 7.76 -4.06 -12.17
N ASP A 7 7.93 -4.94 -13.14
CA ASP A 7 9.08 -5.85 -13.22
C ASP A 7 10.35 -5.14 -13.76
N SER A 8 11.45 -5.88 -13.89
CA SER A 8 12.73 -5.37 -14.42
C SER A 8 12.65 -4.84 -15.86
N SER A 9 11.61 -5.19 -16.60
CA SER A 9 11.36 -4.76 -17.97
C SER A 9 10.37 -3.59 -18.05
N GLY A 10 9.84 -3.12 -16.92
CA GLY A 10 8.84 -2.05 -16.86
C GLY A 10 7.40 -2.53 -17.08
N THR A 11 7.15 -3.84 -17.08
CA THR A 11 5.80 -4.40 -17.21
C THR A 11 5.07 -4.27 -15.89
N LYS A 12 3.82 -3.79 -15.92
CA LYS A 12 2.97 -3.78 -14.72
C LYS A 12 2.74 -5.21 -14.24
N VAL A 13 3.05 -5.46 -12.97
CA VAL A 13 2.85 -6.74 -12.28
C VAL A 13 1.87 -6.65 -11.12
N GLY A 14 1.46 -5.44 -10.75
CA GLY A 14 0.49 -5.22 -9.69
C GLY A 14 0.34 -3.75 -9.33
N GLU A 15 -0.31 -3.55 -8.20
CA GLU A 15 -0.44 -2.28 -7.52
C GLU A 15 0.20 -2.41 -6.15
N VAL A 16 0.91 -1.37 -5.75
CA VAL A 16 1.46 -1.32 -4.41
C VAL A 16 1.25 0.06 -3.83
N ALA A 17 0.82 0.09 -2.57
CA ALA A 17 0.54 1.31 -1.81
C ALA A 17 1.39 1.35 -0.55
N LEU A 18 1.80 2.56 -0.17
CA LEU A 18 2.59 2.82 1.03
C LEU A 18 1.90 3.87 1.89
N SER A 19 1.81 3.60 3.19
CA SER A 19 1.48 4.58 4.21
C SER A 19 2.54 4.60 5.28
N ALA A 20 2.73 5.76 5.89
CA ALA A 20 3.62 5.87 7.02
C ALA A 20 3.06 6.84 8.06
N VAL A 21 3.27 6.52 9.34
CA VAL A 21 2.93 7.36 10.48
C VAL A 21 4.21 7.55 11.28
N ALA A 22 4.61 8.81 11.45
CA ALA A 22 5.75 9.18 12.27
C ALA A 22 5.29 9.54 13.68
N SER A 23 6.08 9.18 14.69
CA SER A 23 5.83 9.61 16.07
C SER A 23 6.97 10.48 16.59
N TRP A 24 6.65 11.28 17.60
CA TRP A 24 7.65 11.92 18.44
C TRP A 24 8.51 10.83 19.10
N GLY A 25 9.83 11.03 19.12
CA GLY A 25 10.80 10.00 19.53
C GLY A 25 11.54 9.32 18.37
N GLY A 26 11.22 9.67 17.11
CA GLY A 26 11.97 9.25 15.94
C GLY A 26 11.60 7.87 15.37
N GLN A 27 10.45 7.32 15.77
CA GLN A 27 9.90 6.10 15.19
C GLN A 27 9.06 6.42 13.96
N LEU A 28 9.15 5.56 12.94
CA LEU A 28 8.35 5.60 11.73
C LEU A 28 7.72 4.22 11.51
N ASP A 29 6.40 4.15 11.61
CA ASP A 29 5.63 2.96 11.25
C ASP A 29 5.29 3.03 9.77
N ILE A 30 5.51 1.94 9.04
CA ILE A 30 5.25 1.86 7.59
C ILE A 30 4.33 0.67 7.30
N LEU A 31 3.25 0.92 6.57
CA LEU A 31 2.41 -0.11 5.93
C LEU A 31 2.73 -0.17 4.44
N ILE A 32 3.02 -1.38 3.96
CA ILE A 32 3.19 -1.67 2.53
C ILE A 32 2.14 -2.70 2.14
N LEU A 33 1.28 -2.34 1.18
CA LEU A 33 0.25 -3.22 0.64
C LEU A 33 0.60 -3.58 -0.79
N VAL A 34 0.91 -4.86 -1.04
CA VAL A 34 1.21 -5.42 -2.38
C VAL A 34 0.00 -6.18 -2.88
N ARG A 35 -0.53 -5.77 -4.04
CA ARG A 35 -1.62 -6.46 -4.75
C ARG A 35 -1.18 -6.85 -6.16
N PRO A 36 -0.87 -8.13 -6.42
CA PRO A 36 -0.46 -8.57 -7.74
C PRO A 36 -1.63 -8.50 -8.73
N ILE A 37 -1.32 -8.47 -10.03
CA ILE A 37 -2.32 -8.65 -11.08
C ILE A 37 -3.10 -9.95 -10.83
N GLY A 38 -4.42 -9.88 -10.98
CA GLY A 38 -5.32 -10.99 -10.71
C GLY A 38 -5.77 -11.11 -9.25
N HIS A 39 -5.31 -10.22 -8.36
CA HIS A 39 -5.88 -10.12 -7.02
C HIS A 39 -7.39 -9.79 -7.12
N PRO A 40 -8.29 -10.52 -6.45
CA PRO A 40 -9.74 -10.37 -6.63
C PRO A 40 -10.27 -8.95 -6.39
N ASP A 41 -9.67 -8.25 -5.44
CA ASP A 41 -10.10 -6.90 -5.06
C ASP A 41 -9.48 -5.79 -5.91
N LEU A 42 -8.60 -6.10 -6.87
CA LEU A 42 -7.82 -5.09 -7.61
C LEU A 42 -8.71 -4.10 -8.37
N GLU A 43 -9.86 -4.54 -8.90
CA GLU A 43 -10.78 -3.67 -9.65
C GLU A 43 -11.60 -2.73 -8.75
N ARG A 44 -11.86 -3.14 -7.50
CA ARG A 44 -12.77 -2.42 -6.58
C ARG A 44 -11.99 -1.60 -5.54
N ASP A 45 -10.80 -2.05 -5.22
CA ASP A 45 -9.89 -1.44 -4.27
C ASP A 45 -8.46 -1.77 -4.75
N ALA A 46 -7.92 -1.03 -5.71
CA ALA A 46 -6.61 -1.33 -6.27
C ALA A 46 -5.48 -1.22 -5.22
N PHE A 47 -5.63 -0.29 -4.28
CA PHE A 47 -4.55 0.13 -3.37
C PHE A 47 -4.78 -0.29 -1.91
N GLY A 48 -5.89 -0.93 -1.59
CA GLY A 48 -6.16 -1.37 -0.23
C GLY A 48 -6.59 -0.25 0.70
N GLU A 49 -7.33 0.72 0.18
CA GLU A 49 -7.74 1.91 0.93
C GLU A 49 -8.53 1.53 2.19
N SER A 50 -9.33 0.47 2.13
CA SER A 50 -10.05 -0.10 3.28
C SER A 50 -9.12 -0.57 4.39
N LEU A 51 -8.11 -1.37 4.05
CA LEU A 51 -7.08 -1.88 4.98
C LEU A 51 -6.16 -0.75 5.47
N GLN A 52 -5.79 0.16 4.57
CA GLN A 52 -4.97 1.31 4.86
C GLN A 52 -5.66 2.19 5.91
N ARG A 53 -6.95 2.46 5.74
CA ARG A 53 -7.77 3.21 6.69
C ARG A 53 -7.85 2.49 8.04
N GLN A 54 -8.17 1.19 8.04
CA GLN A 54 -8.21 0.40 9.28
C GLN A 54 -6.86 0.45 10.03
N TRP A 55 -5.75 0.38 9.30
CA TRP A 55 -4.41 0.44 9.88
C TRP A 55 -4.05 1.82 10.43
N LEU A 56 -4.48 2.89 9.74
CA LEU A 56 -4.31 4.28 10.19
C LEU A 56 -5.16 4.57 11.42
N GLU A 57 -6.42 4.12 11.45
CA GLU A 57 -7.33 4.32 12.58
C GLU A 57 -6.88 3.57 13.85
N ALA A 58 -6.13 2.48 13.70
CA ALA A 58 -5.53 1.76 14.82
C ALA A 58 -4.30 2.47 15.42
N ARG A 59 -3.87 3.61 14.85
CA ARG A 59 -2.69 4.37 15.29
C ARG A 59 -3.07 5.78 15.71
N PRO A 60 -2.50 6.28 16.81
CA PRO A 60 -2.73 7.63 17.32
C PRO A 60 -1.98 8.71 16.52
#